data_AF-A0A3C0S712-F1
#
_entry.id   AF-A0A3C0S712-F1
#
_cell.length_a   1.000
_cell.length_b   1.000
_cell.length_c   1.000
_cell.angle_alpha   90.00
_cell.angle_beta   90.00
_cell.angle_gamma   90.00
#
_symmetry.space_group_name_H-M   'P 1'
#
loop_
_entity.id
_entity.type
_entity.pdbx_description
1 polymer ?
#
loop_
_entity_poly.entity_id
_entity_poly.type
_entity_poly.pdbx_seq_one_letter_code
_entity_poly.pdbx_strand_id
1 'polypeptide(L)' 'KEFTFIARAGFETSGRYGLTPVLSKVLTHGQAGKLFLATPFPVRFGNEQKISIAAAFQFGYIF' A
#
# COMPACT_ATOMS: atom_id res chain seq x y z
N LYS A 1 -19.83 -5.07 -0.91
CA LYS A 1 -18.77 -4.10 -1.30
C LYS A 1 -17.50 -4.52 -0.58
N GLU A 2 -16.66 -5.30 -1.25
CA GLU A 2 -15.48 -5.91 -0.63
C GLU A 2 -14.29 -4.94 -0.64
N PHE A 3 -13.45 -5.06 0.39
CA PHE A 3 -12.16 -4.39 0.49
C PHE A 3 -11.08 -5.47 0.43
N THR A 4 -10.02 -5.21 -0.33
CA THR A 4 -8.84 -6.06 -0.38
C THR A 4 -7.81 -5.53 0.61
N PHE A 5 -7.37 -6.38 1.53
CA PHE A 5 -6.27 -6.06 2.43
C PHE A 5 -4.99 -6.74 1.94
N ILE A 6 -3.90 -5.98 1.86
CA ILE A 6 -2.59 -6.46 1.43
C ILE A 6 -1.56 -6.05 2.48
N ALA A 7 -1.02 -7.03 3.21
CA ALA A 7 0.10 -6.79 4.12
C ALA A 7 1.41 -6.99 3.38
N ARG A 8 2.26 -5.96 3.34
CA ARG A 8 3.61 -6.03 2.76
C ARG A 8 4.66 -5.93 3.85
N ALA A 9 5.68 -6.78 3.78
CA ALA A 9 6.89 -6.68 4.58
C ALA A 9 8.10 -6.59 3.65
N GLY A 10 9.13 -5.84 4.05
CA GLY A 10 10.32 -5.62 3.25
C GLY A 10 11.56 -5.42 4.11
N PHE A 11 12.70 -5.81 3.56
CA PHE A 11 14.02 -5.61 4.14
C PHE A 11 14.94 -4.98 3.09
N GLU A 12 15.67 -3.95 3.51
CA GLU A 12 16.68 -3.27 2.72
C GLU A 12 18.06 -3.74 3.23
N THR A 13 18.98 -4.07 2.33
CA THR A 13 20.34 -4.55 2.69
C THR A 13 21.16 -3.52 3.47
N SER A 14 20.73 -2.25 3.48
CA SER A 14 21.23 -1.20 4.37
C SER A 14 20.81 -1.38 5.84
N GLY A 15 20.05 -2.42 6.20
CA GLY A 15 19.61 -2.71 7.57
C GLY A 15 18.27 -2.06 7.94
N ARG A 16 17.51 -1.59 6.95
CA ARG A 16 16.19 -0.98 7.18
C ARG A 16 15.07 -1.99 6.93
N TYR A 17 14.05 -1.94 7.77
CA TYR A 17 12.86 -2.79 7.68
C TYR A 17 11.65 -1.95 7.31
N GLY A 18 10.71 -2.58 6.63
CA GLY A 18 9.46 -1.95 6.23
C GLY A 18 8.26 -2.86 6.42
N LEU A 19 7.19 -2.30 6.97
CA LEU A 19 5.85 -2.87 6.98
C LEU A 19 4.93 -1.90 6.22
N THR A 20 4.06 -2.40 5.37
CA THR A 20 3.16 -1.55 4.57
C THR A 20 1.82 -2.26 4.34
N PRO A 21 0.91 -2.23 5.32
CA PRO A 21 -0.48 -2.59 5.07
C PRO A 21 -1.10 -1.66 4.02
N VAL A 22 -1.96 -2.23 3.18
CA VAL A 22 -2.69 -1.53 2.13
C VAL A 22 -4.13 -1.97 2.17
N LEU A 23 -5.03 -0.99 2.21
CA LEU A 23 -6.45 -1.21 1.98
C LEU A 23 -6.77 -0.79 0.56
N SER A 24 -7.38 -1.67 -0.24
CA SER A 24 -7.77 -1.39 -1.61
C SER A 24 -9.25 -1.68 -1.83
N LYS A 25 -9.87 -0.91 -2.72
CA LYS A 25 -11.25 -1.09 -3.11
C LYS A 25 -11.47 -0.68 -4.56
N VAL A 26 -12.15 -1.56 -5.29
CA VAL A 26 -12.70 -1.23 -6.60
C VAL A 26 -13.91 -0.31 -6.42
N LEU A 27 -13.84 0.87 -7.02
CA LEU A 27 -14.89 1.89 -7.01
C LEU A 27 -15.91 1.67 -8.12
N THR A 28 -15.45 1.31 -9.33
CA THR A 28 -16.31 1.09 -10.50
C THR A 28 -16.06 -0.28 -11.11
N HIS A 29 -17.13 -0.90 -11.59
CA HIS A 29 -17.08 -2.14 -12.34
C HIS A 29 -17.72 -1.87 -13.72
N GLY A 30 -16.90 -1.59 -14.74
CA GLY A 30 -17.33 -1.38 -16.11
C GLY A 30 -16.90 -2.51 -17.03
N GLN A 31 -17.46 -2.57 -18.24
CA GLN A 31 -17.06 -3.55 -19.27
C GLN A 31 -15.62 -3.32 -19.76
N ALA A 32 -15.17 -2.06 -19.78
CA ALA A 32 -13.84 -1.69 -20.25
C ALA A 32 -12.75 -1.79 -19.17
N GLY A 33 -13.13 -2.10 -17.91
CA GLY A 33 -12.19 -2.17 -16.78
C GLY A 33 -12.76 -1.63 -15.47
N LYS A 34 -11.90 -1.55 -14.46
CA LYS A 34 -12.26 -1.23 -13.06
C LYS A 34 -11.37 -0.13 -12.49
N LEU A 35 -11.98 0.93 -11.96
CA LEU A 35 -11.25 1.94 -11.17
C LEU A 35 -11.12 1.46 -9.74
N PHE A 36 -9.95 1.63 -9.13
CA PHE A 36 -9.73 1.34 -7.72
C PHE A 36 -9.00 2.46 -7.00
N LEU A 37 -9.23 2.51 -5.69
CA LEU A 37 -8.50 3.34 -4.73
C LEU A 37 -7.81 2.41 -3.74
N ALA A 38 -6.53 2.66 -3.48
CA ALA A 38 -5.75 1.99 -2.45
C ALA A 38 -5.10 3.00 -1.51
N THR A 39 -5.03 2.65 -0.23
CA THR A 39 -4.42 3.47 0.82
C THR A 39 -3.33 2.65 1.52
N PRO A 40 -2.06 2.83 1.13
CA PRO A 40 -0.93 2.23 1.84
C PRO A 40 -0.54 3.04 3.08
N PHE A 41 -0.14 2.33 4.14
CA PHE A 41 0.39 2.92 5.37
C PHE A 41 1.80 2.37 5.65
N PRO A 42 2.85 2.91 5.00
CA PRO A 42 4.21 2.44 5.24
C PRO A 42 4.72 2.85 6.62
N VAL A 43 5.36 1.89 7.29
CA VAL A 43 6.15 2.06 8.50
C VAL A 43 7.57 1.57 8.18
N ARG A 44 8.57 2.42 8.40
CA ARG A 44 9.99 2.12 8.18
C ARG A 44 10.78 2.34 9.46
N PHE A 45 11.64 1.39 9.80
CA PHE A 45 12.47 1.43 11.01
C PHE A 45 13.80 0.71 10.79
N GLY A 46 14.78 0.91 11.68
CA GLY A 46 16.12 0.34 11.56
C GLY A 46 17.12 1.25 10.84
N ASN A 47 18.31 0.73 10.58
CA ASN A 47 19.45 1.46 9.99
C ASN A 47 19.77 2.78 10.72
N GLU A 48 19.72 2.79 12.07
CA GLU A 48 19.96 3.97 12.92
C GLU A 48 19.10 5.22 12.60
N GLN A 49 18.08 5.07 11.76
CA GLN A 49 17.18 6.14 11.36
C GLN A 49 15.97 6.19 12.27
N LYS A 50 15.42 7.41 12.43
CA LYS A 50 14.14 7.59 13.09
C LYS A 50 13.05 6.79 12.39
N ILE A 51 12.12 6.26 13.18
CA ILE A 51 10.92 5.58 12.67
C ILE A 51 10.16 6.57 11.78
N SER A 52 9.80 6.12 10.58
CA SER A 52 9.02 6.91 9.63
C SER A 52 7.70 6.20 9.38
N ILE A 53 6.61 6.95 9.52
CA ILE A 53 5.24 6.50 9.26
C ILE A 53 4.64 7.46 8.25
N ALA A 54 4.01 6.93 7.21
CA ALA A 54 3.28 7.74 6.24
C ALA A 54 1.96 7.09 5.84
N ALA A 55 1.15 7.84 5.10
CA ALA A 55 -0.04 7.36 4.42
C ALA A 55 -0.12 8.01 3.05
N ALA A 56 -0.69 7.31 2.07
CA ALA A 56 -0.90 7.86 0.73
C ALA A 56 -2.24 7.39 0.15
N PHE A 57 -2.69 8.05 -0.92
CA PHE A 57 -3.77 7.57 -1.77
C PHE A 57 -3.20 7.16 -3.13
N GLN A 58 -3.57 5.98 -3.59
CA GLN A 58 -3.20 5.43 -4.88
C GLN A 58 -4.49 5.17 -5.68
N PHE A 59 -4.62 5.87 -6.80
CA PHE A 59 -5.71 5.65 -7.76
C PHE A 59 -5.16 4.81 -8.92
N GLY A 60 -5.94 3.85 -9.40
CA GLY A 60 -5.51 3.02 -10.51
C GLY A 60 -6.68 2.47 -11.32
N TYR A 61 -6.34 1.95 -12.50
CA TYR A 61 -7.25 1.32 -13.44
C TYR A 61 -6.78 -0.11 -13.71
N ILE A 62 -7.70 -1.06 -13.70
CA ILE A 62 -7.48 -2.47 -14.06
C ILE A 62 -8.19 -2.69 -15.38
N PHE A 63 -7.45 -3.07 -16.41
CA PHE A 63 -7.97 -3.42 -17.73
C PHE A 63 -8.59 -4.82 -17.73
#